data_AF-A0A7C5F8Q2-F1
#
_entry.id   AF-A0A7C5F8Q2-F1
#
_cell.length_a   1.000
_cell.length_b   1.000
_cell.length_c   1.000
_cell.angle_alpha   90.00
_cell.angle_beta   90.00
_cell.angle_gamma   90.00
#
_symmetry.space_group_name_H-M   'P 1'
#
loop_
_entity.id
_entity.type
_entity.pdbx_description
1 polymer ?
#
loop_
_entity_poly.entity_id
_entity_poly.type
_entity_poly.pdbx_seq_one_letter_code
_entity_poly.pdbx_strand_id
1 'polypeptide(L)'
;MMAENGEAKVQVKGHTIKLIAQPKDEKPYLVLFALDRGEYQECSIYSVRTFIRFSDIGSSVWQLAKELDKNAKISSKDVHWIAEDYAWSVSITTKDIDIILTSVLYRRLGFKYVSSCYIEIELTGKEEAVSSFIEKLVVKLGRIPTDFQDWEVIVEKSGVSKEEIEERWRKYTLQACLK
;
A
#
# COMPACT_ATOMS: atom_id res chain seq x y z
N MET A 1 -13.64 -41.66 -16.16
CA MET A 1 -13.34 -41.13 -14.82
C MET A 1 -11.88 -40.72 -14.84
N MET A 2 -11.42 -39.50 -14.57
CA MET A 2 -12.02 -38.20 -14.32
C MET A 2 -11.08 -37.17 -14.99
N ALA A 3 -11.62 -36.07 -15.48
CA ALA A 3 -10.82 -34.95 -15.97
C ALA A 3 -10.26 -34.17 -14.77
N GLU A 4 -8.94 -34.05 -14.69
CA GLU A 4 -8.28 -33.09 -13.82
C GLU A 4 -8.30 -31.71 -14.52
N ASN A 5 -9.28 -30.88 -14.16
CA ASN A 5 -9.26 -29.46 -14.47
C ASN A 5 -8.24 -28.77 -13.55
N GLY A 6 -6.99 -28.72 -13.99
CA GLY A 6 -6.03 -27.75 -13.48
C GLY A 6 -6.40 -26.36 -13.98
N GLU A 7 -7.07 -25.56 -13.16
CA GLU A 7 -7.22 -24.13 -13.39
C GLU A 7 -5.83 -23.50 -13.32
N ALA A 8 -5.18 -23.40 -14.48
CA ALA A 8 -4.04 -22.52 -14.66
C ALA A 8 -4.54 -21.09 -14.37
N LYS A 9 -4.13 -20.53 -13.23
CA LYS A 9 -4.20 -19.09 -13.01
C LYS A 9 -3.39 -18.44 -14.12
N VAL A 10 -4.08 -17.96 -15.15
CA VAL A 10 -3.50 -17.11 -16.18
C VAL A 10 -2.97 -15.88 -15.47
N GLN A 11 -1.66 -15.84 -15.23
CA GLN A 11 -0.96 -14.61 -14.91
C GLN A 11 -1.16 -13.70 -16.12
N VAL A 12 -2.17 -12.83 -16.04
CA VAL A 12 -2.29 -11.70 -16.95
C VAL A 12 -0.97 -10.94 -16.79
N LYS A 13 -0.18 -10.82 -17.87
CA LYS A 13 0.97 -9.91 -17.93
C LYS A 13 0.43 -8.49 -17.80
N GLY A 14 0.13 -8.09 -16.57
CA GLY A 14 -0.47 -6.81 -16.22
C GLY A 14 0.57 -5.72 -16.25
N HIS A 15 0.11 -4.51 -16.55
CA HIS A 15 0.86 -3.29 -16.27
C HIS A 15 1.16 -3.27 -14.77
N THR A 16 2.45 -3.18 -14.42
CA THR A 16 2.92 -3.10 -13.04
C THR A 16 3.49 -1.72 -12.79
N ILE A 17 3.03 -1.06 -11.73
CA ILE A 17 3.57 0.22 -11.30
C ILE A 17 3.87 0.21 -9.81
N LYS A 18 4.97 0.88 -9.43
CA LYS A 18 5.35 1.14 -8.05
C LYS A 18 5.27 2.64 -7.76
N LEU A 19 4.43 3.02 -6.83
CA LEU A 19 4.31 4.38 -6.30
C LEU A 19 4.95 4.45 -4.91
N ILE A 20 5.49 5.61 -4.56
CA ILE A 20 6.03 5.90 -3.23
C ILE A 20 5.17 7.00 -2.63
N ALA A 21 4.73 6.82 -1.39
CA ALA A 21 3.71 7.64 -0.78
C ALA A 21 4.04 8.00 0.68
N GLN A 22 3.89 9.27 1.04
CA GLN A 22 4.08 9.77 2.40
C GLN A 22 2.77 9.61 3.20
N PRO A 23 2.71 8.72 4.20
CA PRO A 23 1.58 8.70 5.12
C PRO A 23 1.52 10.00 5.93
N LYS A 24 0.29 10.45 6.23
CA LYS A 24 0.06 11.61 7.10
C LYS A 24 -0.13 11.17 8.56
N ASP A 25 -0.74 10.00 8.75
CA ASP A 25 -1.11 9.46 10.05
C ASP A 25 -0.85 7.93 10.09
N GLU A 26 -0.34 7.42 11.22
CA GLU A 26 -0.09 5.99 11.46
C GLU A 26 -1.24 5.28 12.21
N LYS A 27 -2.48 5.65 11.88
CA LYS A 27 -3.68 5.04 12.48
C LYS A 27 -4.63 4.64 11.36
N PRO A 28 -5.23 3.44 11.41
CA PRO A 28 -5.50 2.57 12.56
C PRO A 28 -4.45 1.47 12.83
N TYR A 29 -4.61 0.73 13.94
CA TYR A 29 -3.87 -0.51 14.22
C TYR A 29 -4.65 -1.71 13.67
N LEU A 30 -4.00 -2.61 12.95
CA LEU A 30 -4.65 -3.82 12.41
C LEU A 30 -4.24 -5.07 13.19
N VAL A 31 -5.21 -5.95 13.46
CA VAL A 31 -4.98 -7.23 14.10
C VAL A 31 -4.25 -8.18 13.15
N LEU A 32 -3.05 -8.61 13.52
CA LEU A 32 -2.22 -9.45 12.64
C LEU A 32 -2.92 -10.78 12.29
N PHE A 33 -3.55 -11.41 13.28
CA PHE A 33 -4.26 -12.67 13.09
C PHE A 33 -5.49 -12.57 12.17
N ALA A 34 -6.11 -11.38 12.07
CA ALA A 34 -7.18 -11.14 11.10
C ALA A 34 -6.60 -11.09 9.69
N LEU A 35 -5.45 -10.44 9.50
CA LEU A 35 -4.74 -10.41 8.21
C LEU A 35 -4.34 -11.82 7.76
N ASP A 36 -3.87 -12.68 8.67
CA ASP A 36 -3.54 -14.08 8.35
C ASP A 36 -4.76 -14.89 7.86
N ARG A 37 -5.97 -14.43 8.20
CA ARG A 37 -7.25 -15.02 7.76
C ARG A 37 -7.84 -14.38 6.51
N GLY A 38 -7.20 -13.35 5.96
CA GLY A 38 -7.72 -12.62 4.82
C GLY A 38 -8.63 -11.44 5.19
N GLU A 39 -8.68 -11.05 6.47
CA GLU A 39 -9.65 -10.12 7.04
C GLU A 39 -9.02 -8.79 7.48
N TYR A 40 -9.79 -7.71 7.37
CA TYR A 40 -9.42 -6.40 7.88
C TYR A 40 -10.13 -6.14 9.21
N GLN A 41 -9.38 -6.11 10.29
CA GLN A 41 -9.91 -5.80 11.62
C GLN A 41 -9.04 -4.74 12.30
N GLU A 42 -9.65 -3.59 12.57
CA GLU A 42 -9.04 -2.54 13.37
C GLU A 42 -9.08 -2.90 14.86
N CYS A 43 -8.09 -2.42 15.61
CA CYS A 43 -8.04 -2.57 17.05
C CYS A 43 -7.48 -1.31 17.72
N SER A 44 -7.70 -1.22 19.03
CA SER A 44 -6.99 -0.24 19.86
C SER A 44 -5.65 -0.82 20.31
N ILE A 45 -4.63 0.03 20.46
CA ILE A 45 -3.31 -0.37 20.98
C ILE A 45 -3.39 -1.08 22.34
N TYR A 46 -4.43 -0.80 23.12
CA TYR A 46 -4.65 -1.36 24.45
C TYR A 46 -5.30 -2.75 24.44
N SER A 47 -5.78 -3.23 23.28
CA SER A 47 -6.64 -4.41 23.18
C SER A 47 -5.97 -5.68 22.69
N VAL A 48 -4.75 -5.63 22.14
CA VAL A 48 -4.10 -6.81 21.54
C VAL A 48 -2.58 -6.72 21.61
N ARG A 49 -1.90 -7.85 21.87
CA ARG A 49 -0.43 -7.94 21.85
C ARG A 49 0.17 -8.05 20.44
N THR A 50 -0.67 -8.26 19.41
CA THR A 50 -0.22 -8.57 18.05
C THR A 50 -0.98 -7.72 17.04
N PHE A 51 -0.43 -6.55 16.71
CA PHE A 51 -0.98 -5.63 15.73
C PHE A 51 0.12 -5.04 14.85
N ILE A 52 -0.26 -4.51 13.69
CA ILE A 52 0.59 -3.64 12.87
C ILE A 52 0.08 -2.19 12.94
N ARG A 53 1.00 -1.22 12.97
CA ARG A 53 0.67 0.21 12.81
C ARG A 53 0.45 0.47 11.33
N PHE A 54 -0.81 0.54 10.91
CA PHE A 54 -1.14 0.80 9.52
C PHE A 54 -1.15 2.31 9.25
N SER A 55 -1.44 2.73 8.03
CA SER A 55 -1.46 4.15 7.66
C SER A 55 -2.80 4.59 7.10
N ASP A 56 -2.99 5.91 7.02
CA ASP A 56 -4.07 6.54 6.24
C ASP A 56 -4.09 6.02 4.80
N ILE A 57 -2.91 5.85 4.21
CA ILE A 57 -2.74 5.28 2.86
C ILE A 57 -3.21 3.85 2.79
N GLY A 58 -2.71 2.98 3.66
CA GLY A 58 -3.08 1.57 3.65
C GLY A 58 -4.59 1.38 3.84
N SER A 59 -5.19 2.14 4.75
CA SER A 59 -6.63 2.07 5.03
C SER A 59 -7.45 2.55 3.84
N SER A 60 -7.02 3.63 3.19
CA SER A 60 -7.68 4.16 2.00
C SER A 60 -7.62 3.18 0.83
N VAL A 61 -6.46 2.53 0.63
CA VAL A 61 -6.26 1.48 -0.39
C VAL A 61 -7.18 0.29 -0.12
N TRP A 62 -7.25 -0.20 1.12
CA TRP A 62 -8.15 -1.29 1.49
C TRP A 62 -9.63 -0.95 1.26
N GLN A 63 -10.07 0.21 1.74
CA GLN A 63 -11.45 0.65 1.56
C GLN A 63 -11.81 0.76 0.08
N LEU A 64 -10.93 1.36 -0.72
CA LEU A 64 -11.14 1.47 -2.16
C LEU A 64 -11.18 0.09 -2.85
N ALA A 65 -10.30 -0.82 -2.47
CA ALA A 65 -10.32 -2.19 -2.98
C ALA A 65 -11.66 -2.88 -2.67
N LYS A 66 -12.22 -2.69 -1.48
CA LYS A 66 -13.54 -3.23 -1.09
C LYS A 66 -14.73 -2.56 -1.77
N GLU A 67 -14.63 -1.27 -2.06
CA GLU A 67 -15.63 -0.54 -2.84
C GLU A 67 -15.69 -1.05 -4.29
N LEU A 68 -14.53 -1.39 -4.87
CA LEU A 68 -14.43 -1.93 -6.23
C LEU A 68 -14.78 -3.41 -6.31
N ASP A 69 -14.37 -4.20 -5.32
CA ASP A 69 -14.65 -5.63 -5.23
C ASP A 69 -15.03 -6.03 -3.80
N LYS A 70 -16.32 -6.36 -3.61
CA LYS A 70 -16.83 -6.83 -2.32
C LYS A 70 -16.14 -8.12 -1.84
N ASN A 71 -15.52 -8.88 -2.73
CA ASN A 71 -14.78 -10.10 -2.40
C ASN A 71 -13.27 -9.86 -2.23
N ALA A 72 -12.81 -8.61 -2.26
CA ALA A 72 -11.41 -8.29 -2.02
C ALA A 72 -10.94 -8.86 -0.69
N LYS A 73 -9.72 -9.40 -0.69
CA LYS A 73 -9.06 -10.02 0.47
C LYS A 73 -7.79 -9.27 0.78
N ILE A 74 -7.45 -9.18 2.06
CA ILE A 74 -6.19 -8.59 2.53
C ILE A 74 -5.44 -9.63 3.35
N SER A 75 -4.17 -9.86 3.04
CA SER A 75 -3.32 -10.77 3.80
C SER A 75 -1.99 -10.15 4.15
N SER A 76 -1.43 -10.56 5.29
CA SER A 76 -0.03 -10.32 5.59
C SER A 76 0.82 -11.06 4.55
N LYS A 77 1.91 -10.43 4.07
CA LYS A 77 2.93 -11.10 3.24
C LYS A 77 4.16 -11.38 4.08
N ASP A 78 4.69 -10.32 4.67
CA ASP A 78 5.83 -10.35 5.57
C ASP A 78 5.60 -9.32 6.66
N VAL A 79 5.74 -9.75 7.92
CA VAL A 79 5.77 -8.84 9.07
C VAL A 79 7.11 -9.05 9.76
N HIS A 80 8.03 -8.13 9.50
CA HIS A 80 9.34 -8.15 10.13
C HIS A 80 9.30 -7.26 11.37
N TRP A 81 9.35 -7.91 12.52
CA TRP A 81 9.59 -7.26 13.81
C TRP A 81 11.06 -6.85 13.85
N ILE A 82 11.40 -5.68 13.30
CA ILE A 82 12.76 -5.15 13.39
C ILE A 82 12.80 -4.20 14.58
N ALA A 83 13.31 -4.69 15.72
CA ALA A 83 13.77 -3.87 16.84
C ALA A 83 12.79 -2.76 17.29
N GLU A 84 11.56 -3.14 17.64
CA GLU A 84 10.49 -2.25 18.14
C GLU A 84 9.81 -1.34 17.11
N ASP A 85 10.30 -1.31 15.86
CA ASP A 85 9.71 -0.57 14.74
C ASP A 85 9.05 -1.51 13.72
N TYR A 86 7.82 -1.18 13.31
CA TYR A 86 6.95 -2.08 12.55
C TYR A 86 7.04 -1.83 11.04
N ALA A 87 8.01 -2.45 10.36
CA ALA A 87 7.94 -2.62 8.92
C ALA A 87 6.95 -3.76 8.62
N TRP A 88 6.06 -3.54 7.66
CA TRP A 88 5.05 -4.52 7.29
C TRP A 88 4.87 -4.53 5.78
N SER A 89 4.50 -5.69 5.24
CA SER A 89 4.03 -5.86 3.88
C SER A 89 2.70 -6.59 3.88
N VAL A 90 1.71 -6.03 3.21
CA VAL A 90 0.38 -6.64 3.03
C VAL A 90 0.04 -6.71 1.56
N SER A 91 -0.63 -7.81 1.18
CA SER A 91 -1.18 -8.00 -0.15
C SER A 91 -2.68 -7.81 -0.10
N ILE A 92 -3.22 -7.06 -1.06
CA ILE A 92 -4.66 -6.93 -1.28
C ILE A 92 -4.94 -7.42 -2.70
N THR A 93 -5.77 -8.45 -2.82
CA THR A 93 -6.18 -8.99 -4.12
C THR A 93 -7.63 -8.64 -4.36
N THR A 94 -7.89 -8.08 -5.54
CA THR A 94 -9.22 -7.86 -6.10
C THR A 94 -9.37 -8.69 -7.38
N LYS A 95 -10.55 -8.67 -8.00
CA LYS A 95 -10.77 -9.29 -9.30
C LYS A 95 -9.83 -8.79 -10.41
N ASP A 96 -9.52 -7.49 -10.44
CA ASP A 96 -8.89 -6.83 -11.59
C ASP A 96 -7.48 -6.25 -11.29
N ILE A 97 -7.13 -6.14 -10.01
CA ILE A 97 -5.87 -5.54 -9.54
C ILE A 97 -5.34 -6.34 -8.34
N ASP A 98 -4.06 -6.70 -8.41
CA ASP A 98 -3.27 -7.14 -7.28
C ASP A 98 -2.47 -5.95 -6.73
N ILE A 99 -2.51 -5.77 -5.42
CA ILE A 99 -1.91 -4.65 -4.72
C ILE A 99 -0.96 -5.19 -3.66
N ILE A 100 0.26 -4.63 -3.59
CA ILE A 100 1.19 -4.86 -2.48
C ILE A 100 1.50 -3.52 -1.84
N LEU A 101 1.27 -3.44 -0.53
CA LEU A 101 1.64 -2.30 0.27
C LEU A 101 2.80 -2.69 1.18
N THR A 102 3.89 -1.92 1.14
CA THR A 102 5.05 -2.15 1.99
C THR A 102 5.41 -0.87 2.75
N SER A 103 5.43 -0.94 4.07
CA SER A 103 5.95 0.12 4.92
C SER A 103 7.46 0.04 5.00
N VAL A 104 8.13 1.10 4.53
CA VAL A 104 9.58 1.23 4.60
C VAL A 104 9.94 2.22 5.68
N LEU A 105 10.54 1.69 6.73
CA LEU A 105 11.03 2.45 7.86
C LEU A 105 12.36 3.14 7.55
N TYR A 106 12.49 4.37 8.03
CA TYR A 106 13.73 5.12 7.94
C TYR A 106 13.96 6.05 9.12
N ARG A 107 15.23 6.38 9.31
CA ARG A 107 15.69 7.33 10.32
C ARG A 107 15.84 8.70 9.64
N ARG A 108 15.22 9.72 10.22
CA ARG A 108 15.40 11.10 9.76
C ARG A 108 16.83 11.58 10.02
N LEU A 109 17.32 12.48 9.17
CA LEU A 109 18.63 13.08 9.36
C LEU A 109 18.67 13.81 10.72
N GLY A 110 19.70 13.54 11.52
CA GLY A 110 19.85 14.13 12.86
C GLY A 110 19.08 13.44 13.99
N PHE A 111 18.24 12.44 13.71
CA PHE A 111 17.56 11.64 14.74
C PHE A 111 18.34 10.35 15.03
N LYS A 112 18.30 9.87 16.28
CA LYS A 112 19.01 8.65 16.71
C LYS A 112 18.23 7.35 16.42
N TYR A 113 16.90 7.44 16.34
CA TYR A 113 15.99 6.29 16.22
C TYR A 113 15.17 6.39 14.94
N VAL A 114 14.68 5.25 14.44
CA VAL A 114 13.68 5.23 13.37
C VAL A 114 12.44 5.95 13.89
N SER A 115 11.91 6.87 13.10
CA SER A 115 10.80 7.71 13.52
C SER A 115 9.78 7.96 12.41
N SER A 116 10.05 7.42 11.22
CA SER A 116 9.35 7.80 10.01
C SER A 116 9.25 6.61 9.05
N CYS A 117 8.21 6.64 8.24
CA CYS A 117 7.99 5.67 7.20
C CYS A 117 7.48 6.34 5.91
N TYR A 118 7.73 5.67 4.79
CA TYR A 118 6.99 5.86 3.56
C TYR A 118 6.34 4.53 3.15
N ILE A 119 5.28 4.59 2.35
CA ILE A 119 4.58 3.41 1.85
C ILE A 119 4.94 3.23 0.37
N GLU A 120 5.40 2.03 0.04
CA GLU A 120 5.47 1.57 -1.34
C GLU A 120 4.14 0.93 -1.72
N ILE A 121 3.57 1.35 -2.85
CA ILE A 121 2.32 0.82 -3.40
C ILE A 121 2.65 0.22 -4.75
N GLU A 122 2.69 -1.11 -4.82
CA GLU A 122 2.81 -1.83 -6.07
C GLU A 122 1.42 -2.26 -6.55
N LEU A 123 1.07 -1.90 -7.78
CA LEU A 123 -0.20 -2.22 -8.42
C LEU A 123 0.09 -3.03 -9.69
N THR A 124 -0.49 -4.22 -9.79
CA THR A 124 -0.40 -5.08 -10.96
C THR A 124 -1.79 -5.35 -11.51
N GLY A 125 -2.05 -4.99 -12.77
CA GLY A 125 -3.36 -5.19 -13.39
C GLY A 125 -3.43 -4.65 -14.81
N LYS A 126 -4.65 -4.49 -15.34
CA LYS A 126 -4.84 -3.78 -16.61
C LYS A 126 -4.56 -2.29 -16.40
N GLU A 127 -3.91 -1.64 -17.37
CA GLU A 127 -3.51 -0.22 -17.27
C GLU A 127 -4.70 0.70 -16.90
N GLU A 128 -5.85 0.55 -17.55
CA GLU A 128 -7.05 1.33 -17.25
C GLU A 128 -7.56 1.14 -15.81
N ALA A 129 -7.51 -0.10 -15.31
CA ALA A 129 -7.94 -0.41 -13.94
C ALA A 129 -6.97 0.20 -12.92
N VAL A 130 -5.66 0.07 -13.16
CA VAL A 130 -4.61 0.67 -12.33
C VAL A 130 -4.74 2.19 -12.32
N SER A 131 -4.91 2.83 -13.47
CA SER A 131 -5.10 4.29 -13.57
C SER A 131 -6.35 4.74 -12.81
N SER A 132 -7.48 4.08 -13.02
CA SER A 132 -8.73 4.42 -12.31
C SER A 132 -8.61 4.22 -10.80
N PHE A 133 -7.86 3.21 -10.35
CA PHE A 133 -7.60 2.99 -8.94
C PHE A 133 -6.80 4.14 -8.33
N ILE A 134 -5.71 4.57 -8.98
CA ILE A 134 -4.85 5.65 -8.49
C ILE A 134 -5.62 6.98 -8.42
N GLU A 135 -6.42 7.31 -9.44
CA GLU A 135 -7.25 8.52 -9.44
C GLU A 135 -8.23 8.53 -8.25
N LYS A 136 -8.96 7.43 -8.05
CA LYS A 136 -9.90 7.30 -6.93
C LYS A 136 -9.18 7.32 -5.57
N LEU A 137 -7.98 6.76 -5.50
CA LEU A 137 -7.18 6.79 -4.28
C LEU A 137 -6.80 8.23 -3.91
N VAL A 138 -6.35 9.04 -4.87
CA VAL A 138 -6.03 10.45 -4.64
C VAL A 138 -7.26 11.25 -4.22
N VAL A 139 -8.43 11.01 -4.83
CA VAL A 139 -9.69 11.62 -4.39
C VAL A 139 -10.04 11.20 -2.96
N LYS A 140 -9.88 9.91 -2.60
CA LYS A 140 -10.16 9.40 -1.25
C LYS A 140 -9.20 9.97 -0.20
N LEU A 141 -7.93 10.16 -0.56
CA LEU A 141 -6.93 10.80 0.30
C LEU A 141 -7.10 12.32 0.38
N GLY A 142 -7.78 12.94 -0.60
CA GLY A 142 -7.88 14.39 -0.73
C GLY A 142 -6.56 15.09 -1.06
N ARG A 143 -5.52 14.34 -1.46
CA ARG A 143 -4.17 14.83 -1.77
C ARG A 143 -3.39 13.83 -2.60
N ILE A 144 -2.36 14.31 -3.30
CA ILE A 144 -1.30 13.45 -3.82
C ILE A 144 -0.30 13.22 -2.68
N PRO A 145 0.01 11.97 -2.28
CA PRO A 145 0.79 11.70 -1.08
C PRO A 145 2.30 11.84 -1.33
N THR A 146 2.75 12.98 -1.86
CA THR A 146 4.17 13.26 -2.17
C THR A 146 4.78 14.38 -1.32
N ASP A 147 4.11 14.79 -0.24
CA ASP A 147 4.59 15.82 0.69
C ASP A 147 5.68 15.28 1.65
N PHE A 148 6.74 14.71 1.09
CA PHE A 148 7.83 14.13 1.86
C PHE A 148 8.67 15.22 2.54
N GLN A 149 8.98 15.02 3.82
CA GLN A 149 9.85 15.91 4.59
C GLN A 149 11.34 15.57 4.39
N ASP A 150 11.66 14.31 4.10
CA ASP A 150 13.02 13.76 4.10
C ASP A 150 13.41 13.22 2.72
N TRP A 151 13.25 14.02 1.66
CA TRP A 151 13.46 13.59 0.27
C TRP A 151 14.81 12.88 0.03
N GLU A 152 15.90 13.39 0.60
CA GLU A 152 17.23 12.80 0.43
C GLU A 152 17.28 11.33 0.89
N VAL A 153 16.73 11.04 2.07
CA VAL A 153 16.70 9.69 2.65
C VAL A 153 15.80 8.76 1.84
N ILE A 154 14.70 9.29 1.29
CA ILE A 154 13.76 8.51 0.51
C ILE A 154 14.34 8.16 -0.86
N VAL A 155 15.01 9.11 -1.52
CA VAL A 155 15.72 8.86 -2.78
C VAL A 155 16.82 7.82 -2.56
N GLU A 156 17.59 7.94 -1.48
CA GLU A 156 18.63 6.97 -1.13
C GLU A 156 18.06 5.55 -0.91
N LYS A 157 16.99 5.42 -0.11
CA LYS A 157 16.40 4.11 0.24
C LYS A 157 15.61 3.47 -0.89
N SER A 158 14.86 4.28 -1.65
CA SER A 158 14.02 3.77 -2.74
C SER A 158 14.80 3.57 -4.03
N GLY A 159 15.91 4.28 -4.21
CA GLY A 159 16.66 4.33 -5.47
C GLY A 159 15.92 5.08 -6.59
N VAL A 160 14.85 5.80 -6.28
CA VAL A 160 14.00 6.54 -7.24
C VAL A 160 14.18 8.03 -6.99
N SER A 161 14.40 8.83 -8.04
CA SER A 161 14.56 10.27 -7.88
C SER A 161 13.25 10.95 -7.47
N LYS A 162 13.35 12.14 -6.89
CA LYS A 162 12.19 12.96 -6.53
C LYS A 162 11.28 13.20 -7.74
N GLU A 163 11.86 13.60 -8.87
CA GLU A 163 11.16 13.92 -10.10
C GLU A 163 10.41 12.70 -10.64
N GLU A 164 11.04 11.52 -10.56
CA GLU A 164 10.41 10.28 -10.99
C GLU A 164 9.24 9.87 -10.07
N ILE A 165 9.35 10.07 -8.76
CA ILE A 165 8.24 9.83 -7.82
C ILE A 165 7.06 10.77 -8.14
N GLU A 166 7.32 12.06 -8.29
CA GLU A 166 6.30 13.06 -8.59
C GLU A 166 5.65 12.82 -9.97
N GLU A 167 6.46 12.50 -10.98
CA GLU A 167 5.98 12.23 -12.34
C GLU A 167 5.14 10.96 -12.42
N ARG A 168 5.53 9.90 -11.67
CA ARG A 168 4.71 8.69 -11.54
C ARG A 168 3.34 9.04 -10.97
N TRP A 169 3.24 9.83 -9.90
CA TRP A 169 1.93 10.26 -9.42
C TRP A 169 1.18 11.10 -10.43
N ARG A 170 1.83 12.12 -11.00
CA ARG A 170 1.24 13.04 -11.98
C ARG A 170 0.62 12.31 -13.17
N LYS A 171 1.34 11.35 -13.74
CA LYS A 171 0.89 10.55 -14.89
C LYS A 171 -0.49 9.93 -14.67
N TYR A 172 -0.79 9.50 -13.45
CA TYR A 172 -2.03 8.81 -13.09
C TYR A 172 -3.04 9.70 -12.33
N THR A 173 -2.76 10.99 -12.15
CA THR A 173 -3.67 11.93 -11.47
C THR A 173 -4.11 13.12 -12.33
N LEU A 174 -3.51 13.32 -13.50
CA LEU A 174 -3.78 14.47 -14.38
C LEU A 174 -5.25 14.59 -14.84
N GLN A 175 -6.07 13.54 -14.73
CA GLN A 175 -7.51 13.61 -15.04
C GLN A 175 -8.40 13.85 -13.81
N ALA A 176 -7.90 13.62 -12.59
CA ALA A 176 -8.67 13.77 -11.35
C ALA A 176 -8.75 15.23 -10.87
N CYS A 177 -7.78 16.08 -11.24
CA CYS A 177 -7.74 17.50 -10.83
C CYS A 177 -8.53 18.46 -11.74
N LEU A 178 -9.17 17.95 -12.79
CA LEU A 178 -9.92 18.74 -13.79
C LEU A 178 -11.46 18.59 -13.67
N LYS A 179 -11.96 17.96 -12.62
CA LYS A 179 -13.38 17.83 -12.30
C LYS A 179 -13.67 18.39 -10.92
#